data_AF-A0A9D5S724-F1
#
_entry.id   AF-A0A9D5S724-F1
#
_cell.length_a   1.000
_cell.length_b   1.000
_cell.length_c   1.000
_cell.angle_alpha   90.00
_cell.angle_beta   90.00
_cell.angle_gamma   90.00
#
_symmetry.space_group_name_H-M   'P 1'
#
loop_
_entity.id
_entity.type
_entity.pdbx_description
1 polymer ?
#
loop_
_entity_poly.entity_id
_entity_poly.type
_entity_poly.pdbx_seq_one_letter_code
_entity_poly.pdbx_strand_id
1 'polypeptide(L)'
;MMSKTISIQTDESRRMMSSWTLELANWLMSEKDMTRREAFLKAHLVRRLLDGLGQGVVVFQYRKENGEIRQARGTLCPGVSEDFDHYEYKRDDSDAFSCADERGVYVYFDLDRRAFRSFAAWRLVEVITEN
;
A
#
# COMPACT_ATOMS: atom_id res chain seq x y z
N MET A 1 -16.06 -8.73 32.55
CA MET A 1 -15.57 -9.00 31.18
C MET A 1 -16.31 -8.11 30.20
N MET A 2 -15.81 -6.89 29.97
CA MET A 2 -16.36 -6.00 28.95
C MET A 2 -15.24 -5.38 28.12
N SER A 3 -15.51 -5.29 26.82
CA SER A 3 -14.91 -4.36 25.86
C SER A 3 -13.51 -4.67 25.32
N LYS A 4 -13.39 -5.75 24.54
CA LYS A 4 -12.36 -5.85 23.47
C LYS A 4 -12.85 -5.38 22.10
N THR A 5 -14.16 -5.24 21.91
CA THR A 5 -14.76 -4.93 20.60
C THR A 5 -14.76 -3.43 20.27
N ILE A 6 -14.85 -2.55 21.28
CA ILE A 6 -14.93 -1.10 21.05
C ILE A 6 -13.56 -0.50 20.64
N SER A 7 -12.45 -1.04 21.16
CA SER A 7 -11.10 -0.51 20.90
C SER A 7 -10.59 -0.76 19.47
N ILE A 8 -10.94 -1.90 18.87
CA ILE A 8 -10.50 -2.25 17.51
C ILE A 8 -11.22 -1.39 16.46
N GLN A 9 -12.53 -1.18 16.61
CA GLN A 9 -13.30 -0.30 15.72
C GLN A 9 -12.80 1.15 15.76
N THR A 10 -12.32 1.63 16.92
CA THR A 10 -11.79 2.99 17.04
C THR A 10 -10.41 3.19 16.38
N ASP A 11 -9.56 2.15 16.30
CA ASP A 11 -8.24 2.24 15.67
C ASP A 11 -8.34 2.20 14.14
N GLU A 12 -9.12 1.27 13.58
CA GLU A 12 -9.40 1.25 12.13
C GLU A 12 -10.09 2.53 11.64
N SER A 13 -11.08 3.01 12.39
CA SER A 13 -11.78 4.27 12.05
C SER A 13 -10.84 5.47 12.09
N ARG A 14 -9.91 5.53 13.05
CA ARG A 14 -8.86 6.56 13.10
C ARG A 14 -7.89 6.46 11.93
N ARG A 15 -7.44 5.25 11.56
CA ARG A 15 -6.54 5.04 10.42
C ARG A 15 -7.19 5.40 9.10
N MET A 16 -8.48 5.10 8.94
CA MET A 16 -9.27 5.50 7.77
C MET A 16 -9.39 7.03 7.64
N MET A 17 -9.33 7.76 8.76
CA MET A 17 -9.43 9.22 8.81
C MET A 17 -8.07 9.93 8.99
N SER A 18 -6.94 9.25 8.72
CA SER A 18 -5.63 9.88 8.77
C SER A 18 -5.48 10.96 7.69
N SER A 19 -4.66 12.00 7.94
CA SER A 19 -4.39 13.08 6.96
C SER A 19 -3.99 12.51 5.59
N TRP A 20 -3.11 11.51 5.60
CA TRP A 20 -2.66 10.82 4.41
C TRP A 20 -3.79 10.10 3.64
N THR A 21 -4.69 9.41 4.36
CA THR A 21 -5.82 8.71 3.70
C THR A 21 -6.77 9.72 3.06
N LEU A 22 -6.97 10.87 3.72
CA LEU A 22 -7.77 11.99 3.21
C LEU A 22 -7.11 12.62 1.98
N GLU A 23 -5.81 12.88 2.02
CA GLU A 23 -5.04 13.44 0.91
C GLU A 23 -5.09 12.54 -0.33
N LEU A 24 -4.81 11.24 -0.17
CA LEU A 24 -4.88 10.28 -1.27
C LEU A 24 -6.31 10.15 -1.81
N ALA A 25 -7.32 10.08 -0.94
CA ALA A 25 -8.71 10.02 -1.39
C ALA A 25 -9.12 11.28 -2.16
N ASN A 26 -8.72 12.47 -1.70
CA ASN A 26 -8.99 13.72 -2.40
C ASN A 26 -8.34 13.76 -3.79
N TRP A 27 -7.08 13.32 -3.87
CA TRP A 27 -6.37 13.23 -5.14
C TRP A 27 -7.01 12.20 -6.10
N LEU A 28 -7.45 11.05 -5.59
CA LEU A 28 -8.17 10.04 -6.39
C LEU A 28 -9.52 10.58 -6.91
N MET A 29 -10.21 11.40 -6.13
CA MET A 29 -11.43 12.08 -6.58
C MET A 29 -11.12 13.11 -7.69
N SER A 30 -10.06 13.90 -7.56
CA SER A 30 -9.75 14.94 -8.55
C SER A 30 -9.15 14.41 -9.85
N GLU A 31 -8.23 13.43 -9.76
CA GLU A 31 -7.41 13.00 -10.90
C GLU A 31 -7.85 11.69 -11.56
N LYS A 32 -8.75 10.93 -10.92
CA LYS A 32 -9.15 9.58 -11.37
C LYS A 32 -10.65 9.39 -11.47
N ASP A 33 -11.44 10.46 -11.32
CA ASP A 33 -12.90 10.47 -11.45
C ASP A 33 -13.58 9.40 -10.57
N MET A 34 -12.99 9.12 -9.40
CA MET A 34 -13.56 8.19 -8.44
C MET A 34 -14.62 8.90 -7.62
N THR A 35 -15.73 8.22 -7.34
CA THR A 35 -16.67 8.70 -6.32
C THR A 35 -15.99 8.76 -4.96
N ARG A 36 -16.51 9.59 -4.05
CA ARG A 36 -16.01 9.65 -2.67
C ARG A 36 -15.88 8.27 -2.03
N ARG A 37 -16.90 7.43 -2.17
CA ARG A 37 -16.88 6.08 -1.59
C ARG A 37 -15.73 5.25 -2.16
N GLU A 38 -15.56 5.23 -3.47
CA GLU A 38 -14.50 4.47 -4.14
C GLU A 38 -13.11 4.98 -3.76
N ALA A 39 -12.92 6.30 -3.75
CA ALA A 39 -11.65 6.92 -3.41
C ALA A 39 -11.21 6.58 -1.98
N PHE A 40 -12.11 6.68 -0.99
CA PHE A 40 -11.81 6.32 0.40
C PHE A 40 -11.53 4.81 0.57
N LEU A 41 -12.31 3.94 -0.09
CA LEU A 41 -12.05 2.50 -0.06
C LEU A 41 -10.69 2.17 -0.70
N LYS A 42 -10.35 2.85 -1.80
CA LYS A 42 -9.06 2.66 -2.48
C LYS A 42 -7.91 3.16 -1.61
N ALA A 43 -8.01 4.36 -1.04
CA ALA A 43 -6.98 4.91 -0.16
C ALA A 43 -6.76 4.02 1.08
N HIS A 44 -7.84 3.51 1.66
CA HIS A 44 -7.75 2.56 2.77
C HIS A 44 -7.11 1.22 2.36
N LEU A 45 -7.44 0.70 1.17
CA LEU A 45 -6.80 -0.51 0.64
C LEU A 45 -5.29 -0.32 0.45
N VAL A 46 -4.87 0.82 -0.12
CA VAL A 46 -3.46 1.16 -0.27
C VAL A 46 -2.79 1.28 1.10
N ARG A 47 -3.44 1.94 2.07
CA ARG A 47 -2.93 2.04 3.44
C ARG A 47 -2.64 0.66 4.04
N ARG A 48 -3.59 -0.27 3.94
CA ARG A 48 -3.42 -1.65 4.42
C ARG A 48 -2.23 -2.36 3.75
N LEU A 49 -2.06 -2.17 2.44
CA LEU A 49 -0.92 -2.73 1.72
C LEU A 49 0.40 -2.18 2.27
N LEU A 50 0.53 -0.86 2.40
CA LEU A 50 1.76 -0.21 2.85
C LEU A 50 2.11 -0.57 4.30
N ASP A 51 1.12 -0.57 5.19
CA ASP A 51 1.28 -1.04 6.57
C ASP A 51 1.85 -2.48 6.58
N GLY A 52 1.31 -3.36 5.74
CA GLY A 52 1.78 -4.74 5.64
C GLY A 52 3.18 -4.86 5.01
N LEU A 53 3.49 -4.10 3.96
CA LEU A 53 4.81 -4.12 3.31
C LEU A 53 5.91 -3.67 4.26
N GLY A 54 5.63 -2.69 5.13
CA GLY A 54 6.57 -2.23 6.16
C GLY A 54 6.78 -3.21 7.31
N GLN A 55 5.89 -4.20 7.46
CA GLN A 55 5.94 -5.21 8.53
C GLN A 55 6.45 -6.57 8.07
N GLY A 56 6.46 -6.84 6.75
CA GLY A 56 6.92 -8.11 6.22
C GLY A 56 6.51 -8.31 4.76
N VAL A 57 6.11 -9.54 4.44
CA VAL A 57 5.73 -9.96 3.10
C VAL A 57 4.22 -9.87 2.92
N VAL A 58 3.79 -9.25 1.82
CA VAL A 58 2.37 -9.14 1.46
C VAL A 58 2.16 -9.64 0.04
N VAL A 59 1.10 -10.41 -0.17
CA VAL A 59 0.62 -10.77 -1.51
C VAL A 59 -0.49 -9.80 -1.91
N PHE A 60 -0.41 -9.23 -3.11
CA PHE A 60 -1.39 -8.27 -3.60
C PHE A 60 -1.50 -8.32 -5.11
N GLN A 61 -2.58 -7.73 -5.65
CA GLN A 61 -2.80 -7.63 -7.08
C GLN A 61 -2.96 -6.18 -7.51
N TYR A 62 -2.39 -5.84 -8.66
CA TYR A 62 -2.62 -4.55 -9.31
C TYR A 62 -2.73 -4.71 -10.83
N ARG A 63 -3.48 -3.81 -11.45
CA ARG A 63 -3.63 -3.75 -12.90
C ARG A 63 -2.42 -3.05 -13.51
N LYS A 64 -1.82 -3.62 -14.55
CA LYS A 64 -0.76 -3.00 -15.36
C LYS A 64 -1.35 -2.01 -16.37
N GLU A 65 -0.48 -1.24 -17.03
CA GLU A 65 -0.89 -0.29 -18.07
C GLU A 65 -1.61 -0.96 -19.24
N ASN A 66 -1.15 -2.15 -19.62
CA ASN A 66 -1.73 -2.98 -20.67
C ASN A 66 -3.04 -3.69 -20.24
N GLY A 67 -3.57 -3.41 -19.04
CA GLY A 67 -4.81 -3.99 -18.52
C GLY A 67 -4.65 -5.36 -17.85
N GLU A 68 -3.50 -6.01 -17.95
CA GLU A 68 -3.21 -7.30 -17.30
C GLU A 68 -3.23 -7.16 -15.77
N ILE A 69 -3.79 -8.14 -15.07
CA ILE A 69 -3.70 -8.21 -13.61
C ILE A 69 -2.41 -8.92 -13.23
N ARG A 70 -1.56 -8.24 -12.48
CA ARG A 70 -0.35 -8.85 -11.88
C ARG A 70 -0.62 -9.16 -10.42
N GLN A 71 -0.36 -10.39 -10.03
CA GLN A 71 -0.13 -10.75 -8.63
C GLN A 71 1.35 -10.57 -8.28
N ALA A 72 1.63 -9.98 -7.13
CA ALA A 72 2.97 -9.75 -6.62
C ALA A 72 3.09 -10.17 -5.16
N ARG A 73 4.24 -10.73 -4.78
CA ARG A 73 4.65 -10.94 -3.39
C ARG A 73 5.74 -9.93 -3.06
N GLY A 74 5.39 -8.91 -2.28
CA GLY A 74 6.23 -7.74 -2.06
C GLY A 74 6.60 -7.52 -0.60
N THR A 75 7.66 -6.73 -0.38
CA THR A 75 8.06 -6.24 0.94
C THR A 75 8.75 -4.86 0.83
N LEU A 76 8.75 -4.12 1.94
CA LEU A 76 9.60 -2.96 2.20
C LEU A 76 10.32 -3.12 3.55
N CYS A 77 10.31 -4.32 4.11
CA CYS A 77 10.85 -4.63 5.43
C CYS A 77 12.28 -5.18 5.29
N PRO A 78 13.31 -4.49 5.85
CA PRO A 78 14.67 -5.00 5.88
C PRO A 78 14.78 -6.35 6.59
N GLY A 79 15.74 -7.18 6.19
CA GLY A 79 15.96 -8.52 6.75
C GLY A 79 15.04 -9.61 6.19
N VAL A 80 14.08 -9.26 5.33
CA VAL A 80 13.20 -10.24 4.65
C VAL A 80 13.87 -10.87 3.42
N SER A 81 14.82 -10.16 2.78
CA SER A 81 15.51 -10.61 1.57
C SER A 81 16.90 -10.02 1.49
N GLU A 82 17.94 -10.86 1.39
CA GLU A 82 19.33 -10.40 1.22
C GLU A 82 19.48 -9.46 0.01
N ASP A 83 18.82 -9.75 -1.12
CA ASP A 83 18.88 -8.88 -2.29
C ASP A 83 18.25 -7.49 -2.06
N PHE A 84 17.25 -7.40 -1.18
CA PHE A 84 16.63 -6.13 -0.82
C PHE A 84 17.58 -5.34 0.08
N ASP A 85 18.17 -6.00 1.07
CA ASP A 85 19.08 -5.40 2.03
C ASP A 85 20.38 -4.90 1.36
N HIS A 86 20.80 -5.54 0.27
CA HIS A 86 21.94 -5.12 -0.53
C HIS A 86 21.61 -4.05 -1.59
N TYR A 87 20.34 -3.70 -1.74
CA TYR A 87 19.93 -2.73 -2.74
C TYR A 87 20.02 -1.32 -2.17
N GLU A 88 20.89 -0.47 -2.76
CA GLU A 88 20.94 0.96 -2.44
C GLU A 88 19.70 1.69 -3.00
N TYR A 89 18.55 1.54 -2.36
CA TYR A 89 17.40 2.40 -2.69
C TYR A 89 17.54 3.75 -1.97
N LYS A 90 17.94 4.78 -2.73
CA LYS A 90 18.17 6.15 -2.25
C LYS A 90 16.87 6.96 -2.13
N ARG A 91 15.98 6.58 -1.22
CA ARG A 91 15.02 7.54 -0.64
C ARG A 91 15.28 7.58 0.86
N ASP A 92 15.43 8.77 1.41
CA ASP A 92 15.95 9.04 2.77
C ASP A 92 15.11 8.47 3.92
N ASP A 93 13.98 7.81 3.66
CA ASP A 93 13.11 7.30 4.71
C ASP A 93 12.71 5.85 4.43
N SER A 94 13.01 4.97 5.39
CA SER A 94 12.56 3.57 5.43
C SER A 94 11.06 3.42 5.75
N ASP A 95 10.28 4.48 5.61
CA ASP A 95 8.84 4.48 5.82
C ASP A 95 8.13 3.98 4.55
N ALA A 96 7.30 2.95 4.65
CA ALA A 96 6.51 2.48 3.51
C ALA A 96 5.65 3.60 2.90
N PHE A 97 5.31 4.63 3.67
CA PHE A 97 4.57 5.81 3.21
C PHE A 97 5.42 6.85 2.48
N SER A 98 6.74 6.93 2.71
CA SER A 98 7.66 7.82 1.99
C SER A 98 8.01 7.30 0.58
N CYS A 99 7.64 6.06 0.28
CA CYS A 99 7.84 5.39 -1.00
C CYS A 99 6.87 5.87 -2.11
N ALA A 100 6.00 6.85 -1.81
CA ALA A 100 5.06 7.46 -2.75
C ALA A 100 5.68 8.66 -3.48
N ASP A 101 5.37 8.87 -4.76
CA ASP A 101 5.52 10.19 -5.37
C ASP A 101 4.25 11.05 -5.22
N GLU A 102 4.31 12.31 -5.67
CA GLU A 102 3.18 13.24 -5.67
C GLU A 102 1.95 12.75 -6.47
N ARG A 103 2.11 11.68 -7.26
CA ARG A 103 1.07 11.10 -8.12
C ARG A 103 0.52 9.80 -7.54
N GLY A 104 0.87 9.44 -6.31
CA GLY A 104 0.41 8.20 -5.68
C GLY A 104 0.97 6.94 -6.35
N VAL A 105 2.20 7.01 -6.88
CA VAL A 105 2.96 5.83 -7.33
C VAL A 105 3.77 5.30 -6.16
N TYR A 106 3.55 4.04 -5.80
CA TYR A 106 4.19 3.37 -4.67
C TYR A 106 5.20 2.35 -5.16
N VAL A 107 6.35 2.30 -4.48
CA VAL A 107 7.43 1.35 -4.72
C VAL A 107 7.35 0.18 -3.74
N TYR A 108 7.76 -1.01 -4.18
CA TYR A 108 7.92 -2.20 -3.35
C TYR A 108 9.06 -3.07 -3.92
N PHE A 109 9.67 -3.90 -3.08
CA PHE A 109 10.58 -4.93 -3.56
C PHE A 109 9.78 -6.19 -3.90
N ASP A 110 9.82 -6.61 -5.17
CA ASP A 110 9.14 -7.80 -5.66
C ASP A 110 10.03 -9.02 -5.44
N LEU A 111 9.63 -9.92 -4.53
CA LEU A 111 10.41 -11.10 -4.16
C LEU A 111 10.50 -12.12 -5.30
N ASP A 112 9.48 -12.21 -6.15
CA ASP A 112 9.48 -13.16 -7.28
C ASP A 112 10.37 -12.67 -8.42
N ARG A 113 10.59 -11.36 -8.50
CA ARG A 113 11.43 -10.74 -9.53
C ARG A 113 12.80 -10.30 -9.02
N ARG A 114 13.01 -10.36 -7.70
CA ARG A 114 14.24 -9.92 -7.03
C ARG A 114 14.63 -8.50 -7.46
N ALA A 115 13.65 -7.60 -7.52
CA ALA A 115 13.84 -6.24 -8.01
C ALA A 115 12.77 -5.28 -7.47
N PHE A 116 13.13 -4.01 -7.33
CA PHE A 116 12.15 -2.95 -7.06
C PHE A 116 11.20 -2.76 -8.24
N ARG A 117 9.92 -2.56 -7.90
CA ARG A 117 8.86 -2.25 -8.83
C ARG A 117 7.96 -1.18 -8.26
N SER A 118 7.12 -0.61 -9.11
CA SER A 118 6.11 0.34 -8.68
C SER A 118 4.74 0.04 -9.26
N PHE A 119 3.72 0.57 -8.59
CA PHE A 119 2.35 0.60 -9.07
C PHE A 119 1.69 1.92 -8.66
N ALA A 120 0.69 2.33 -9.44
CA ALA A 120 -0.13 3.48 -9.13
C ALA A 120 -1.28 3.09 -8.20
N ALA A 121 -1.58 3.89 -7.16
CA ALA A 121 -2.61 3.58 -6.16
C ALA A 121 -3.96 3.20 -6.77
N TRP A 122 -4.42 3.94 -7.79
CA TRP A 122 -5.71 3.68 -8.44
C TRP A 122 -5.75 2.35 -9.20
N ARG A 123 -4.59 1.75 -9.48
CA ARG A 123 -4.46 0.45 -10.14
C ARG A 123 -4.38 -0.72 -9.16
N LEU A 124 -4.29 -0.48 -7.85
CA LEU A 124 -4.36 -1.53 -6.84
C LEU A 124 -5.74 -2.19 -6.90
N VAL A 125 -5.78 -3.52 -6.95
CA VAL A 125 -7.01 -4.30 -7.05
C VAL A 125 -7.40 -4.79 -5.67
N GLU A 126 -6.52 -5.56 -5.03
CA GLU A 126 -6.76 -6.18 -3.73
C GLU A 126 -5.45 -6.48 -2.99
N VAL A 127 -5.56 -6.65 -1.68
CA VAL A 127 -4.51 -7.16 -0.80
C VAL A 127 -4.95 -8.54 -0.33
N ILE A 128 -4.20 -9.56 -0.69
CA ILE A 128 -4.49 -10.96 -0.37
C ILE A 128 -3.89 -11.23 1.01
N THR A 129 -4.74 -11.45 1.99
CA THR A 129 -4.31 -11.75 3.36
C THR A 129 -4.09 -13.26 3.43
N GLU A 130 -2.87 -13.73 3.69
CA GLU A 130 -2.64 -15.13 4.08
C GLU A 130 -3.07 -15.27 5.55
N ASN A 131 -4.06 -16.12 5.81
CA ASN A 131 -4.58 -16.42 7.15
C ASN A 131 -3.61 -17.30 7.95
#